data_AF-G4NUW0-F1
#
_entry.id   AF-G4NUW0-F1
#
_cell.length_a   1.000
_cell.length_b   1.000
_cell.length_c   1.000
_cell.angle_alpha   90.00
_cell.angle_beta   90.00
_cell.angle_gamma   90.00
#
_symmetry.space_group_name_H-M   'P 1'
#
loop_
_entity.id
_entity.type
_entity.pdbx_description
1 polymer ?
#
loop_
_entity_poly.entity_id
_entity_poly.type
_entity_poly.pdbx_seq_one_letter_code
_entity_poly.pdbx_strand_id
1 'polypeptide(L)'
;MKRKQLLYKEERKWEYGTILIEDGICLIENGEGDILLADSLHHSPIWIHHKGKWEQAGFQDKLILACGEENISLSGGERIRYEKSVKRPLMALLDSLDDETFLAFLQHLHSFGLSVFDCVFSYNKGVFSNSSEEQGVSFYHFSNDTAQCAMQHHYSSEGTGDRFEWTASNGKRSIMYSAVQRGRK
;
A
#
# COMPACT_ATOMS: atom_id res chain seq x y z
N MET A 1 -9.18 -6.12 12.66
CA MET A 1 -7.84 -6.05 13.32
C MET A 1 -6.84 -7.07 12.79
N LYS A 2 -7.16 -8.38 12.72
CA LYS A 2 -6.20 -9.42 12.29
C LYS A 2 -5.66 -9.25 10.85
N ARG A 3 -6.49 -8.85 9.88
CA ARG A 3 -6.08 -8.68 8.46
C ARG A 3 -5.10 -7.53 8.24
N LYS A 4 -5.37 -6.35 8.83
CA LYS A 4 -4.42 -5.22 8.82
C LYS A 4 -3.07 -5.64 9.43
N GLN A 5 -3.09 -6.35 10.56
CA GLN A 5 -1.85 -6.88 11.15
C GLN A 5 -1.07 -7.82 10.22
N LEU A 6 -1.73 -8.56 9.32
CA LEU A 6 -1.04 -9.39 8.33
C LEU A 6 -0.35 -8.54 7.26
N LEU A 7 -1.01 -7.50 6.75
CA LEU A 7 -0.40 -6.56 5.79
C LEU A 7 0.82 -5.86 6.40
N TYR A 8 0.68 -5.36 7.63
CA TYR A 8 1.71 -4.55 8.30
C TYR A 8 2.74 -5.39 9.08
N LYS A 9 2.79 -6.71 8.89
CA LYS A 9 3.93 -7.56 9.28
C LYS A 9 4.98 -7.67 8.19
N GLU A 10 4.65 -7.29 6.97
CA GLU A 10 5.54 -7.42 5.82
C GLU A 10 6.69 -6.39 5.90
N GLU A 11 7.92 -6.82 5.65
CA GLU A 11 9.09 -5.92 5.70
C GLU A 11 9.00 -4.79 4.67
N ARG A 12 8.37 -5.07 3.52
CA ARG A 12 8.14 -4.13 2.41
C ARG A 12 7.15 -3.01 2.72
N LYS A 13 6.52 -3.04 3.91
CA LYS A 13 5.67 -1.94 4.37
C LYS A 13 6.47 -0.66 4.63
N TRP A 14 7.80 -0.75 4.80
CA TRP A 14 8.63 0.40 5.08
C TRP A 14 9.09 1.06 3.78
N GLU A 15 8.93 2.36 3.70
CA GLU A 15 9.69 3.22 2.79
C GLU A 15 10.78 3.92 3.58
N TYR A 16 11.94 4.13 2.95
CA TYR A 16 13.05 4.85 3.54
C TYR A 16 13.29 6.14 2.78
N GLY A 17 13.64 7.18 3.52
CA GLY A 17 13.93 8.46 2.90
C GLY A 17 14.87 9.33 3.72
N THR A 18 15.23 10.46 3.11
CA THR A 18 16.09 11.48 3.70
C THR A 18 15.32 12.79 3.75
N ILE A 19 15.36 13.46 4.90
CA ILE A 19 14.81 14.80 5.05
C ILE A 19 15.63 15.78 4.23
N LEU A 20 14.97 16.63 3.45
CA LEU A 20 15.55 17.76 2.75
C LEU A 20 14.84 19.03 3.24
N ILE A 21 15.61 20.07 3.54
CA ILE A 21 15.06 21.37 3.93
C ILE A 21 15.43 22.38 2.85
N GLU A 22 14.42 22.91 2.16
CA GLU A 22 14.59 23.94 1.13
C GLU A 22 13.65 25.11 1.43
N ASP A 23 14.20 26.31 1.59
CA ASP A 23 13.45 27.54 1.90
C ASP A 23 12.46 27.40 3.08
N GLY A 24 12.84 26.62 4.09
CA GLY A 24 12.01 26.35 5.27
C GLY A 24 10.87 25.34 5.04
N ILE A 25 10.85 24.67 3.88
CA ILE A 25 9.94 23.58 3.54
C ILE A 25 10.63 22.25 3.83
N CYS A 26 9.93 21.37 4.54
CA CYS A 26 10.38 20.02 4.81
C CYS A 26 9.90 19.07 3.70
N LEU A 27 10.87 18.48 3.01
CA LEU A 27 10.70 17.53 1.93
C LEU A 27 11.31 16.19 2.34
N ILE A 28 10.85 15.12 1.70
CA ILE A 28 11.40 13.79 1.87
C ILE A 28 11.73 13.25 0.49
N GLU A 29 13.00 12.91 0.27
CA GLU A 29 13.43 12.13 -0.88
C GLU A 29 13.41 10.64 -0.48
N ASN A 30 12.66 9.80 -1.20
CA ASN A 30 12.62 8.35 -0.94
C ASN A 30 13.80 7.62 -1.62
N GLY A 31 13.88 6.30 -1.43
CA GLY A 31 14.94 5.48 -2.04
C GLY A 31 14.94 5.44 -3.57
N GLU A 32 13.83 5.80 -4.22
CA GLU A 32 13.68 5.88 -5.67
C GLU A 32 14.03 7.28 -6.24
N GLY A 33 14.29 8.26 -5.37
CA GLY A 33 14.54 9.66 -5.75
C GLY A 33 13.28 10.50 -5.92
N ASP A 34 12.10 9.96 -5.59
CA ASP A 34 10.86 10.74 -5.57
C ASP A 34 10.85 11.69 -4.37
N ILE A 35 10.39 12.91 -4.62
CA ILE A 35 10.25 13.94 -3.59
C ILE A 35 8.79 14.08 -3.19
N LEU A 36 8.53 13.99 -1.89
CA LEU A 36 7.23 14.24 -1.27
C LEU A 36 7.32 15.33 -0.21
N LEU A 37 6.20 16.05 -0.01
CA LEU A 37 6.06 16.97 1.11
C LEU A 37 5.94 16.18 2.42
N ALA A 38 6.68 16.57 3.45
CA ALA A 38 6.58 15.96 4.77
C ALA A 38 5.14 15.96 5.31
N ASP A 39 4.38 17.02 5.01
CA ASP A 39 2.97 17.18 5.37
C ASP A 39 2.06 16.07 4.82
N SER A 40 2.47 15.39 3.74
CA SER A 40 1.71 14.25 3.20
C SER A 40 1.71 13.04 4.15
N LEU A 41 2.65 12.98 5.10
CA LEU A 41 2.79 11.89 6.07
C LEU A 41 2.17 12.19 7.44
N HIS A 42 1.45 13.30 7.63
CA HIS A 42 0.89 13.68 8.95
C HIS A 42 0.06 12.61 9.66
N HIS A 43 -0.54 11.67 8.91
CA HIS A 43 -1.35 10.58 9.47
C HIS A 43 -0.64 9.21 9.44
N SER A 44 0.61 9.18 8.99
CA SER A 44 1.41 7.98 8.87
C SER A 44 2.44 7.98 10.00
N PRO A 45 2.62 6.86 10.71
CA PRO A 45 3.67 6.79 11.70
C PRO A 45 5.04 6.87 11.00
N ILE A 46 5.93 7.69 11.54
CA ILE A 46 7.28 7.87 11.04
C ILE A 46 8.29 7.44 12.10
N TRP A 47 9.46 7.04 11.65
CA TRP A 47 10.60 6.76 12.51
C TRP A 47 11.80 7.52 11.98
N ILE A 48 12.57 8.10 12.89
CA ILE A 48 13.83 8.77 12.59
C ILE A 48 14.99 7.91 13.07
N HIS A 49 16.08 7.90 12.31
CA HIS A 49 17.31 7.27 12.73
C HIS A 49 18.09 8.24 13.60
N HIS A 50 17.98 8.08 14.92
CA HIS A 50 18.58 8.95 15.92
C HIS A 50 19.47 8.13 16.86
N LYS A 51 20.66 8.64 17.22
CA LYS A 51 21.62 7.98 18.14
C LYS A 51 21.89 6.48 17.81
N GLY A 52 21.90 6.13 16.52
CA GLY A 52 22.16 4.76 16.04
C GLY A 52 20.98 3.80 16.14
N LYS A 53 19.76 4.29 16.40
CA LYS A 53 18.54 3.48 16.49
C LYS A 53 17.40 4.12 15.71
N TRP A 54 16.41 3.30 15.36
CA TRP A 54 15.15 3.77 14.79
C TRP A 54 14.17 4.04 15.91
N GLU A 55 13.77 5.29 16.07
CA GLU A 55 12.86 5.74 17.11
C GLU A 55 11.59 6.30 16.47
N GLN A 56 10.43 5.98 17.05
CA GLN A 56 9.17 6.49 16.52
C GLN A 56 9.09 7.98 16.78
N ALA A 57 8.71 8.73 15.75
CA ALA A 57 8.58 10.17 15.81
C ALA A 57 7.25 10.62 15.20
N GLY A 58 6.92 11.90 15.41
CA GLY A 58 5.81 12.57 14.74
C GLY A 58 6.13 14.04 14.51
N PHE A 59 5.64 14.60 13.41
CA PHE A 59 5.77 16.04 13.14
C PHE A 59 4.98 16.82 14.20
N GLN A 60 5.69 17.61 15.00
CA GLN A 60 5.09 18.54 15.96
C GLN A 60 4.91 19.93 15.35
N ASP A 61 5.84 20.31 14.47
CA ASP A 61 5.81 21.50 13.62
C ASP A 61 6.57 21.19 12.32
N LYS A 62 6.60 22.13 11.36
CA LYS A 62 7.21 21.96 10.01
C LYS A 62 8.62 21.39 10.04
N LEU A 63 9.43 21.80 11.02
CA LEU A 63 10.86 21.44 11.13
C LEU A 63 11.19 20.78 12.47
N ILE A 64 10.19 20.26 13.19
CA ILE A 64 10.41 19.65 14.51
C ILE A 64 9.67 18.32 14.59
N LEU A 65 10.45 17.27 14.88
CA LEU A 65 9.92 15.95 15.22
C LEU A 65 9.91 15.74 16.73
N ALA A 66 8.78 15.32 17.28
CA ALA A 66 8.70 14.80 18.65
C ALA A 66 9.11 13.31 18.64
N CYS A 67 10.07 12.94 19.49
CA CYS A 67 10.63 11.60 19.63
C CYS A 67 10.70 11.24 21.11
N GLY A 68 9.66 10.60 21.65
CA GLY A 68 9.54 10.38 23.10
C GLY A 68 9.38 11.71 23.85
N GLU A 69 10.34 12.01 24.74
CA GLU A 69 10.41 13.28 25.47
C GLU A 69 11.34 14.31 24.81
N GLU A 70 12.03 13.92 23.74
CA GLU A 70 12.96 14.79 23.02
C GLU A 70 12.29 15.42 21.79
N ASN A 71 12.67 16.65 21.48
CA ASN A 71 12.33 17.32 20.23
C ASN A 71 13.57 17.38 19.34
N ILE A 72 13.45 16.90 18.12
CA ILE A 72 14.51 16.86 17.12
C ILE A 72 14.21 17.95 16.09
N SER A 73 15.03 19.00 16.09
CA SER A 73 15.02 20.01 15.03
C SER A 73 15.60 19.41 13.75
N LEU A 74 14.85 19.52 12.66
CA LEU A 74 15.25 19.05 11.34
C LEU A 74 16.13 20.09 10.66
N SER A 75 17.28 19.65 10.17
CA SER A 75 18.27 20.47 9.48
C SER A 75 18.54 20.01 8.04
N GLY A 76 18.06 18.83 7.67
CA GLY A 76 18.32 18.18 6.40
C GLY A 76 19.40 17.08 6.55
N GLY A 77 19.23 15.99 5.82
CA GLY A 77 20.08 14.80 5.87
C GLY A 77 19.66 13.75 6.90
N GLU A 78 18.67 14.03 7.76
CA GLU A 78 18.15 13.04 8.69
C GLU A 78 17.49 11.88 7.94
N ARG A 79 17.83 10.66 8.34
CA ARG A 79 17.25 9.45 7.75
C ARG A 79 15.95 9.12 8.46
N ILE A 80 14.89 8.94 7.68
CA ILE A 80 13.59 8.51 8.17
C ILE A 80 13.17 7.20 7.51
N ARG A 81 12.19 6.54 8.13
CA ARG A 81 11.36 5.53 7.50
C ARG A 81 9.91 5.78 7.86
N TYR A 82 9.01 5.38 6.99
CA TYR A 82 7.58 5.53 7.21
C TYR A 82 6.82 4.34 6.62
N GLU A 83 5.62 4.09 7.13
CA GLU A 83 4.80 3.01 6.61
C GLU A 83 4.15 3.42 5.28
N LYS A 84 4.36 2.63 4.23
CA LYS A 84 3.66 2.74 2.95
C LYS A 84 2.16 2.58 3.18
N SER A 85 1.38 3.38 2.46
CA SER A 85 -0.08 3.24 2.46
C SER A 85 -0.51 2.31 1.32
N VAL A 86 -1.49 1.45 1.59
CA VAL A 86 -2.15 0.69 0.53
C VAL A 86 -3.15 1.62 -0.16
N LYS A 87 -3.09 1.71 -1.49
CA LYS A 87 -4.01 2.57 -2.26
C LYS A 87 -5.47 2.23 -1.95
N ARG A 88 -6.28 3.27 -1.72
CA ARG A 88 -7.67 3.14 -1.26
C ARG A 88 -8.53 2.19 -2.11
N PRO A 89 -8.51 2.20 -3.46
CA PRO A 89 -9.29 1.27 -4.27
C PRO A 89 -8.87 -0.20 -4.10
N LEU A 90 -7.58 -0.46 -3.84
CA LEU A 90 -7.09 -1.81 -3.51
C LEU A 90 -7.51 -2.20 -2.10
N MET A 91 -7.39 -1.30 -1.12
CA MET A 91 -7.86 -1.59 0.24
C MET A 91 -9.37 -1.90 0.26
N ALA A 92 -10.18 -1.20 -0.52
CA ALA A 92 -11.60 -1.48 -0.64
C ALA A 92 -11.90 -2.89 -1.22
N LEU A 93 -11.09 -3.35 -2.18
CA LEU A 93 -11.16 -4.73 -2.65
C LEU A 93 -10.78 -5.69 -1.53
N LEU A 94 -9.61 -5.49 -0.92
CA LEU A 94 -9.11 -6.34 0.15
C LEU A 94 -10.08 -6.44 1.33
N ASP A 95 -10.75 -5.36 1.72
CA ASP A 95 -11.74 -5.36 2.80
C ASP A 95 -13.03 -6.10 2.42
N SER A 96 -13.32 -6.26 1.12
CA SER A 96 -14.51 -6.96 0.61
C SER A 96 -14.37 -8.49 0.52
N LEU A 97 -13.14 -9.01 0.51
CA LEU A 97 -12.88 -10.45 0.39
C LEU A 97 -13.18 -11.17 1.71
N ASP A 98 -13.62 -12.42 1.67
CA ASP A 98 -13.60 -13.29 2.84
C ASP A 98 -12.14 -13.61 3.27
N ASP A 99 -11.95 -14.18 4.46
CA ASP A 99 -10.62 -14.41 5.03
C ASP A 99 -9.77 -15.40 4.22
N GLU A 100 -10.38 -16.43 3.64
CA GLU A 100 -9.68 -17.43 2.83
C GLU A 100 -9.21 -16.82 1.51
N THR A 101 -10.13 -16.16 0.79
CA THR A 101 -9.81 -15.44 -0.45
C THR A 101 -8.77 -14.35 -0.21
N PHE A 102 -8.81 -13.64 0.91
CA PHE A 102 -7.80 -12.65 1.26
C PHE A 102 -6.40 -13.24 1.45
N LEU A 103 -6.29 -14.35 2.19
CA LEU A 103 -5.01 -15.01 2.40
C LEU A 103 -4.45 -15.56 1.08
N ALA A 104 -5.31 -16.18 0.28
CA ALA A 104 -4.94 -16.67 -1.05
C ALA A 104 -4.47 -15.52 -1.95
N PHE A 105 -5.15 -14.37 -1.93
CA PHE A 105 -4.75 -13.17 -2.68
C PHE A 105 -3.33 -12.73 -2.30
N LEU A 106 -3.04 -12.61 -1.00
CA LEU A 106 -1.71 -12.18 -0.54
C LEU A 106 -0.62 -13.18 -0.95
N GLN A 107 -0.86 -14.47 -0.75
CA GLN A 107 0.07 -15.53 -1.17
C GLN A 107 0.31 -15.49 -2.68
N HIS A 108 -0.74 -15.24 -3.46
CA HIS A 108 -0.64 -15.15 -4.91
C HIS A 108 0.21 -13.97 -5.35
N LEU A 109 -0.02 -12.79 -4.77
CA LEU A 109 0.77 -11.59 -5.03
C LEU A 109 2.25 -11.79 -4.64
N HIS A 110 2.50 -12.40 -3.47
CA HIS A 110 3.84 -12.77 -3.01
C HIS A 110 4.53 -13.77 -3.95
N SER A 111 3.80 -14.70 -4.57
CA SER A 111 4.37 -15.65 -5.55
C SER A 111 4.91 -14.98 -6.81
N PHE A 112 4.45 -13.75 -7.11
CA PHE A 112 5.00 -12.89 -8.15
C PHE A 112 6.15 -12.00 -7.66
N GLY A 113 6.58 -12.14 -6.41
CA GLY A 113 7.62 -11.31 -5.82
C GLY A 113 7.15 -9.90 -5.47
N LEU A 114 5.84 -9.69 -5.33
CA LEU A 114 5.19 -8.39 -5.13
C LEU A 114 4.38 -8.37 -3.83
N SER A 115 4.08 -7.19 -3.31
CA SER A 115 3.27 -6.93 -2.12
C SER A 115 2.12 -5.98 -2.42
N VAL A 116 1.18 -5.82 -1.48
CA VAL A 116 0.10 -4.83 -1.61
C VAL A 116 0.61 -3.38 -1.66
N PHE A 117 1.82 -3.15 -1.15
CA PHE A 117 2.47 -1.84 -1.14
C PHE A 117 3.14 -1.50 -2.48
N ASP A 118 3.35 -2.51 -3.33
CA ASP A 118 3.91 -2.34 -4.68
C ASP A 118 2.84 -1.88 -5.69
N CYS A 119 1.62 -1.60 -5.23
CA CYS A 119 0.52 -1.16 -6.10
C CYS A 119 0.77 0.26 -6.62
N VAL A 120 1.12 0.40 -7.89
CA VAL A 120 1.37 1.69 -8.56
C VAL A 120 0.10 2.28 -9.18
N PHE A 121 -0.84 1.44 -9.58
CA PHE A 121 -2.15 1.85 -10.12
C PHE A 121 -3.27 0.97 -9.55
N SER A 122 -4.38 1.60 -9.16
CA SER A 122 -5.57 0.88 -8.69
C SER A 122 -6.85 1.58 -9.12
N TYR A 123 -7.72 0.85 -9.80
CA TYR A 123 -9.06 1.26 -10.16
C TYR A 123 -10.03 0.17 -9.70
N ASN A 124 -10.93 0.52 -8.78
CA ASN A 124 -11.98 -0.37 -8.31
C ASN A 124 -13.32 0.13 -8.84
N LYS A 125 -13.86 -0.52 -9.88
CA LYS A 125 -15.09 -0.11 -10.54
C LYS A 125 -16.25 0.01 -9.54
N GLY A 126 -16.36 -0.93 -8.59
CA GLY A 126 -17.40 -0.94 -7.57
C GLY A 126 -17.34 0.22 -6.57
N VAL A 127 -16.17 0.83 -6.36
CA VAL A 127 -16.01 2.02 -5.52
C VAL A 127 -16.51 3.29 -6.24
N PHE A 128 -16.47 3.29 -7.58
CA PHE A 128 -16.79 4.46 -8.40
C PHE A 128 -18.12 4.34 -9.15
N SER A 129 -18.82 3.20 -9.05
CA SER A 129 -20.14 3.01 -9.63
C SER A 129 -21.24 3.44 -8.65
N ASN A 130 -22.08 4.41 -9.06
CA ASN A 130 -23.25 4.86 -8.31
C ASN A 130 -24.51 3.98 -8.56
N SER A 131 -24.39 2.97 -9.41
CA SER A 131 -25.49 2.15 -9.94
C SER A 131 -25.40 0.71 -9.42
N SER A 132 -26.56 0.06 -9.37
CA SER A 132 -26.78 -1.38 -9.17
C SER A 132 -26.20 -2.22 -10.32
N GLU A 133 -24.96 -1.95 -10.73
CA GLU A 133 -24.29 -2.68 -11.80
C GLU A 133 -23.95 -4.09 -11.31
N GLU A 134 -24.61 -5.06 -11.95
CA GLU A 134 -24.56 -6.49 -11.63
C GLU A 134 -23.25 -7.16 -12.07
N GLN A 135 -22.37 -6.45 -12.79
CA GLN A 135 -21.07 -6.96 -13.22
C GLN A 135 -20.06 -5.84 -13.52
N GLY A 136 -18.77 -6.14 -13.42
CA GLY A 136 -17.73 -5.20 -13.78
C GLY A 136 -16.31 -5.76 -13.65
N VAL A 137 -15.34 -4.93 -14.07
CA VAL A 137 -13.91 -5.26 -14.01
C VAL A 137 -13.14 -4.12 -13.35
N SER A 138 -12.37 -4.47 -12.33
CA SER A 138 -11.43 -3.59 -11.63
C SER A 138 -9.99 -3.90 -12.07
N PHE A 139 -9.12 -2.90 -12.10
CA PHE A 139 -7.76 -3.01 -12.62
C PHE A 139 -6.73 -2.58 -11.57
N TYR A 140 -5.69 -3.39 -11.41
CA TYR A 140 -4.61 -3.13 -10.46
C TYR A 140 -3.28 -3.45 -11.11
N HIS A 141 -2.30 -2.58 -10.93
CA HIS A 141 -0.93 -2.81 -11.38
C HIS A 141 0.00 -2.68 -10.21
N PHE A 142 0.87 -3.68 -10.10
CA PHE A 142 1.88 -3.80 -9.07
C PHE A 142 3.25 -3.75 -9.74
N SER A 143 4.19 -2.99 -9.17
CA SER A 143 5.54 -2.84 -9.68
C SER A 143 6.51 -2.57 -8.54
N ASN A 144 7.67 -3.21 -8.61
CA ASN A 144 8.87 -2.84 -7.86
C ASN A 144 10.08 -2.98 -8.79
N ASP A 145 11.30 -2.80 -8.26
CA ASP A 145 12.55 -2.85 -9.05
C ASP A 145 12.78 -4.15 -9.83
N THR A 146 12.13 -5.25 -9.42
CA THR A 146 12.43 -6.60 -9.91
C THR A 146 11.25 -7.29 -10.61
N ALA A 147 10.03 -6.81 -10.40
CA ALA A 147 8.82 -7.47 -10.86
C ALA A 147 7.71 -6.48 -11.19
N GLN A 148 6.88 -6.83 -12.17
CA GLN A 148 5.64 -6.13 -12.49
C GLN A 148 4.53 -7.14 -12.73
N CYS A 149 3.33 -6.84 -12.23
CA CYS A 149 2.14 -7.67 -12.42
C CYS A 149 0.89 -6.82 -12.60
N ALA A 150 0.09 -7.15 -13.61
CA ALA A 150 -1.25 -6.61 -13.79
C ALA A 150 -2.28 -7.63 -13.31
N MET A 151 -3.26 -7.15 -12.55
CA MET A 151 -4.40 -7.93 -12.09
C MET A 151 -5.70 -7.30 -12.54
N GLN A 152 -6.57 -8.12 -13.11
CA GLN A 152 -7.97 -7.79 -13.36
C GLN A 152 -8.84 -8.54 -12.36
N HIS A 153 -9.73 -7.83 -11.68
CA HIS A 153 -10.74 -8.41 -10.82
C HIS A 153 -12.10 -8.28 -11.48
N HIS A 154 -12.63 -9.40 -11.95
CA HIS A 154 -13.94 -9.55 -12.56
C HIS A 154 -14.93 -9.94 -11.47
N TYR A 155 -16.04 -9.22 -11.35
CA TYR A 155 -17.10 -9.54 -10.40
C TYR A 155 -18.46 -9.57 -11.10
N SER A 156 -19.38 -10.40 -10.60
CA SER A 156 -20.76 -10.47 -11.04
C SER A 156 -21.69 -10.87 -9.88
N SER A 157 -22.91 -10.34 -9.86
CA SER A 157 -23.97 -10.72 -8.92
C SER A 157 -24.75 -11.95 -9.36
N GLU A 158 -24.67 -12.36 -10.63
CA GLU A 158 -25.47 -13.47 -11.19
C GLU A 158 -24.74 -14.83 -11.25
N GLY A 159 -23.49 -14.95 -10.76
CA GLY A 159 -22.88 -16.26 -10.51
C GLY A 159 -21.36 -16.38 -10.63
N THR A 160 -20.86 -17.49 -10.07
CA THR A 160 -19.48 -18.04 -10.00
C THR A 160 -18.45 -17.40 -9.05
N GLY A 161 -18.80 -16.33 -8.34
CA GLY A 161 -17.85 -15.66 -7.44
C GLY A 161 -16.88 -14.77 -8.21
N ASP A 162 -16.07 -14.02 -7.49
CA ASP A 162 -15.13 -13.07 -8.06
C ASP A 162 -13.97 -13.83 -8.74
N ARG A 163 -13.54 -13.38 -9.92
CA ARG A 163 -12.40 -13.96 -10.66
C ARG A 163 -11.26 -12.94 -10.74
N PHE A 164 -10.07 -13.37 -10.39
CA PHE A 164 -8.84 -12.58 -10.43
C PHE A 164 -7.91 -13.14 -11.51
N GLU A 165 -7.61 -12.35 -12.53
CA GLU A 165 -6.69 -12.73 -13.60
C GLU A 165 -5.39 -11.95 -13.48
N TRP A 166 -4.27 -12.66 -13.46
CA TRP A 166 -2.95 -12.10 -13.18
C TRP A 166 -2.03 -12.31 -14.39
N THR A 167 -1.24 -11.31 -14.73
CA THR A 167 -0.21 -11.38 -15.76
C THR A 167 1.04 -10.65 -15.29
N ALA A 168 2.15 -11.38 -15.14
CA ALA A 168 3.42 -10.83 -14.72
C ALA A 168 4.38 -10.59 -15.90
N SER A 169 5.32 -9.66 -15.74
CA SER A 169 6.31 -9.27 -16.75
C SER A 169 7.24 -10.42 -17.18
N ASN A 170 7.38 -11.45 -16.36
CA ASN A 170 8.11 -12.68 -16.69
C ASN A 170 7.28 -13.71 -17.50
N GLY A 171 6.08 -13.33 -17.96
CA GLY A 171 5.20 -14.17 -18.75
C GLY A 171 4.31 -15.13 -17.94
N LYS A 172 4.48 -15.21 -16.62
CA LYS A 172 3.60 -16.02 -15.76
C LYS A 172 2.18 -15.44 -15.79
N ARG A 173 1.21 -16.33 -15.94
CA ARG A 173 -0.22 -16.02 -15.90
C ARG A 173 -0.91 -16.93 -14.91
N SER A 174 -1.93 -16.42 -14.25
CA SER A 174 -2.71 -17.20 -13.30
C SER A 174 -4.13 -16.68 -13.18
N ILE A 175 -5.04 -17.57 -12.79
CA ILE A 175 -6.44 -17.25 -12.51
C ILE A 175 -6.76 -17.78 -11.11
N MET A 176 -7.35 -16.93 -10.29
CA MET A 176 -7.85 -17.26 -8.96
C MET A 176 -9.35 -16.93 -8.90
N TYR A 177 -10.10 -17.70 -8.11
CA TYR A 177 -11.52 -17.48 -7.86
C TYR A 177 -11.76 -17.26 -6.37
N SER A 178 -12.74 -16.42 -6.02
CA SER A 178 -13.16 -16.28 -4.62
C SER A 178 -13.88 -17.53 -4.13
N ALA A 179 -13.71 -17.84 -2.85
CA ALA A 179 -14.39 -18.96 -2.22
C ALA A 179 -15.91 -18.73 -2.08
N VAL A 180 -16.34 -17.47 -1.99
CA VAL A 180 -17.73 -17.07 -1.71
C VAL A 180 -18.32 -16.24 -2.85
N GLN A 181 -19.62 -16.43 -3.12
CA GLN A 181 -20.39 -15.64 -4.08
C GLN A 181 -20.86 -14.32 -3.45
N ARG A 182 -20.73 -13.20 -4.17
CA ARG A 182 -21.39 -11.94 -3.82
C ARG A 182 -22.91 -12.12 -3.95
N GLY A 183 -23.64 -12.27 -2.84
CA GLY A 183 -25.11 -12.25 -2.90
C GLY A 183 -25.91 -13.22 -2.01
N ARG A 184 -25.31 -13.89 -1.03
CA ARG A 184 -26.10 -14.57 0.02
C ARG A 184 -25.87 -13.93 1.39
N LYS A 185 -26.62 -12.87 1.65
CA LYS A 185 -27.06 -12.52 3.02
C LYS A 185 -28.52 -12.91 3.14
#